data_AF-A0A3G4V6Z2-F1
#
_entry.id   AF-A0A3G4V6Z2-F1
#
_cell.length_a   1.000
_cell.length_b   1.000
_cell.length_c   1.000
_cell.angle_alpha   90.00
_cell.angle_beta   90.00
_cell.angle_gamma   90.00
#
_symmetry.space_group_name_H-M   'P 1'
#
loop_
_entity.id
_entity.type
_entity.pdbx_description
1 polymer ?
#
loop_
_entity_poly.entity_id
_entity_poly.type
_entity_poly.pdbx_seq_one_letter_code
_entity_poly.pdbx_strand_id
1 'polypeptide(L)'
;MFQFMTSSRIIFGEGALQSSLSIINQFGYSVLLVTGQERQRADPVIHYLHSQNMRYQHVAIRGEPNITMVEETAIMGRRFKPDMVVAIGGGSVLDMGKALAAIIPNQGDVYDYVEVVGRNVPLKTKPIPMIAIPTTASTGAEVTKNAVLKSGQDKVKVSLRDPDMLPDVAIVDPVLTYGTDAYTSGRGAMDAFTHLMEAYVCGEPNPLTDMVCEEGLRRLSYSIISGCKQDNPKSRADLSFAAMLGGMAITNAKLGAAHGLASALGGKITAPHSVITARLAPHVMTENIKAAKRAGRSDVLNRYRNMAQILTGRTNASIEDSVLWVNMILERLELPLLSEFGVCNTSFEQVAADAMKSVAIKGNPIPLTEDRLIFILNQVCQCQCDGHPQTYEDSNQVEIRNNPVETD
;
A
#
# COMPACT_ATOMS: atom_id res chain seq x y z
N MET A 1 -21.76 9.90 8.08
CA MET A 1 -20.80 11.00 7.89
C MET A 1 -19.48 10.37 7.50
N PHE A 2 -18.86 10.80 6.41
CA PHE A 2 -17.52 10.34 6.00
C PHE A 2 -16.64 11.54 5.69
N GLN A 3 -15.32 11.38 5.80
CA GLN A 3 -14.33 12.36 5.39
C GLN A 3 -13.53 11.79 4.24
N PHE A 4 -13.09 12.67 3.33
CA PHE A 4 -12.21 12.29 2.24
C PHE A 4 -11.05 13.30 2.19
N MET A 5 -9.84 12.79 2.38
CA MET A 5 -8.59 13.54 2.47
C MET A 5 -7.64 13.05 1.38
N THR A 6 -6.93 13.98 0.76
CA THR A 6 -5.89 13.70 -0.22
C THR A 6 -4.92 14.89 -0.23
N SER A 7 -3.86 14.82 -1.02
CA SER A 7 -2.93 15.94 -1.19
C SER A 7 -3.67 17.21 -1.63
N SER A 8 -3.30 18.35 -1.06
CA SER A 8 -4.01 19.62 -1.27
C SER A 8 -4.05 20.02 -2.75
N ARG A 9 -3.02 19.66 -3.50
CA ARG A 9 -2.95 19.85 -4.95
C ARG A 9 -2.37 18.61 -5.62
N ILE A 10 -3.03 18.17 -6.70
CA ILE A 10 -2.57 17.06 -7.53
C ILE A 10 -2.37 17.59 -8.94
N ILE A 11 -1.18 17.35 -9.49
CA ILE A 11 -0.85 17.67 -10.87
C ILE A 11 -0.50 16.35 -11.56
N PHE A 12 -1.34 15.96 -12.51
CA PHE A 12 -1.23 14.67 -13.20
C PHE A 12 -1.11 14.89 -14.70
N GLY A 13 -0.21 14.17 -15.35
CA GLY A 13 -0.11 14.12 -16.81
C GLY A 13 1.32 14.00 -17.30
N GLU A 14 1.49 13.63 -18.58
CA GLU A 14 2.81 13.62 -19.20
C GLU A 14 3.41 15.03 -19.22
N GLY A 15 4.64 15.17 -18.72
CA GLY A 15 5.30 16.47 -18.60
C GLY A 15 4.79 17.31 -17.41
N ALA A 16 3.99 16.73 -16.51
CA ALA A 16 3.56 17.39 -15.27
C ALA A 16 4.74 17.86 -14.42
N LEU A 17 5.86 17.11 -14.38
CA LEU A 17 7.04 17.53 -13.65
C LEU A 17 7.57 18.85 -14.21
N GLN A 18 7.94 18.85 -15.50
CA GLN A 18 8.58 19.99 -16.14
C GLN A 18 7.70 21.25 -16.11
N SER A 19 6.40 21.09 -16.35
CA SER A 19 5.45 22.20 -16.37
C SER A 19 5.15 22.80 -15.00
N SER A 20 5.50 22.11 -13.91
CA SER A 20 5.10 22.47 -12.55
C SER A 20 6.26 22.79 -11.61
N LEU A 21 7.51 22.75 -12.07
CA LEU A 21 8.69 23.04 -11.24
C LEU A 21 8.61 24.40 -10.54
N SER A 22 7.97 25.39 -11.17
CA SER A 22 7.76 26.72 -10.58
C SER A 22 6.93 26.74 -9.30
N ILE A 23 6.21 25.66 -8.99
CA ILE A 23 5.48 25.51 -7.73
C ILE A 23 6.40 25.42 -6.52
N ILE A 24 7.65 24.96 -6.70
CA ILE A 24 8.65 24.87 -5.63
C ILE A 24 8.85 26.26 -4.99
N ASN A 25 8.82 27.33 -5.78
CA ASN A 25 9.01 28.70 -5.31
C ASN A 25 7.94 29.16 -4.30
N GLN A 26 6.81 28.47 -4.18
CA GLN A 26 5.72 28.83 -3.28
C GLN A 26 5.98 28.44 -1.82
N PHE A 27 6.95 27.54 -1.57
CA PHE A 27 7.18 26.94 -0.26
C PHE A 27 8.48 27.41 0.40
N GLY A 28 9.22 28.34 -0.21
CA GLY A 28 10.49 28.86 0.31
C GLY A 28 11.67 28.65 -0.65
N TYR A 29 12.89 28.79 -0.12
CA TYR A 29 14.14 28.77 -0.92
C TYR A 29 15.18 27.76 -0.41
N SER A 30 14.85 27.03 0.66
CA SER A 30 15.68 25.98 1.24
C SER A 30 15.04 24.60 1.13
N VAL A 31 15.57 23.74 0.28
CA VAL A 31 14.97 22.45 -0.08
C VAL A 31 15.72 21.27 0.52
N LEU A 32 15.02 20.40 1.25
CA LEU A 32 15.53 19.06 1.52
C LEU A 32 15.07 18.12 0.40
N LEU A 33 15.98 17.79 -0.51
CA LEU A 33 15.71 16.91 -1.64
C LEU A 33 15.94 15.45 -1.21
N VAL A 34 14.92 14.61 -1.32
CA VAL A 34 14.98 13.18 -0.98
C VAL A 34 14.82 12.35 -2.25
N THR A 35 15.77 11.46 -2.54
CA THR A 35 15.76 10.62 -3.75
C THR A 35 16.11 9.17 -3.43
N GLY A 36 15.88 8.29 -4.41
CA GLY A 36 16.54 6.99 -4.45
C GLY A 36 18.02 7.12 -4.81
N GLN A 37 18.70 5.98 -4.93
CA GLN A 37 20.09 5.90 -5.41
C GLN A 37 20.29 6.54 -6.78
N GLU A 38 19.41 6.18 -7.70
CA GLU A 38 19.45 6.67 -9.07
C GLU A 38 18.92 8.10 -9.12
N ARG A 39 19.80 9.03 -9.47
CA ARG A 39 19.51 10.46 -9.47
C ARG A 39 18.91 10.96 -10.78
N GLN A 40 18.99 10.18 -11.85
CA GLN A 40 18.63 10.63 -13.20
C GLN A 40 17.21 11.19 -13.29
N ARG A 41 16.24 10.53 -12.64
CA ARG A 41 14.84 11.02 -12.61
C ARG A 41 14.66 12.31 -11.81
N ALA A 42 15.59 12.61 -10.90
CA ALA A 42 15.63 13.83 -10.11
C ALA A 42 16.38 14.98 -10.78
N ASP A 43 17.10 14.73 -11.89
CA ASP A 43 17.88 15.76 -12.57
C ASP A 43 17.04 16.99 -12.95
N PRO A 44 15.80 16.90 -13.47
CA PRO A 44 15.01 18.11 -13.76
C PRO A 44 14.78 18.98 -12.53
N VAL A 45 14.55 18.37 -11.36
CA VAL A 45 14.41 19.09 -10.09
C VAL A 45 15.75 19.72 -9.69
N ILE A 46 16.85 18.97 -9.74
CA ILE A 46 18.18 19.47 -9.37
C ILE A 46 18.58 20.66 -10.25
N HIS A 47 18.44 20.55 -11.57
CA HIS A 47 18.72 21.64 -12.51
C HIS A 47 17.85 22.86 -12.22
N TYR A 48 16.58 22.65 -11.89
CA TYR A 48 15.68 23.75 -11.52
C TYR A 48 16.16 24.47 -10.25
N LEU A 49 16.48 23.73 -9.19
CA LEU A 49 16.98 24.30 -7.93
C LEU A 49 18.26 25.13 -8.17
N HIS A 50 19.19 24.63 -8.98
CA HIS A 50 20.39 25.39 -9.37
C HIS A 50 20.05 26.65 -10.16
N SER A 51 19.15 26.55 -11.15
CA SER A 51 18.76 27.70 -11.99
C SER A 51 18.10 28.84 -11.19
N GLN A 52 17.41 28.48 -10.09
CA GLN A 52 16.75 29.44 -9.19
C GLN A 52 17.66 29.88 -8.03
N ASN A 53 18.93 29.43 -8.00
CA ASN A 53 19.85 29.65 -6.88
C ASN A 53 19.27 29.22 -5.52
N MET A 54 18.47 28.15 -5.50
CA MET A 54 17.90 27.61 -4.27
C MET A 54 18.93 26.81 -3.49
N ARG A 55 18.97 27.03 -2.18
CA ARG A 55 19.79 26.22 -1.28
C ARG A 55 19.15 24.85 -1.16
N TYR A 56 19.88 23.76 -1.37
CA TYR A 56 19.35 22.43 -1.13
C TYR A 56 20.34 21.50 -0.43
N GLN A 57 19.80 20.56 0.35
CA GLN A 57 20.53 19.41 0.88
C GLN A 57 19.94 18.15 0.29
N HIS A 58 20.79 17.28 -0.26
CA HIS A 58 20.37 16.05 -0.91
C HIS A 58 20.54 14.84 0.00
N VAL A 59 19.45 14.14 0.25
CA VAL A 59 19.38 12.85 0.94
C VAL A 59 19.05 11.77 -0.10
N ALA A 60 19.97 10.82 -0.29
CA ALA A 60 19.74 9.67 -1.18
C ALA A 60 19.66 8.39 -0.34
N ILE A 61 18.56 7.66 -0.43
CA ILE A 61 18.35 6.43 0.34
C ILE A 61 18.52 5.16 -0.51
N ARG A 62 18.82 4.04 0.17
CA ARG A 62 18.87 2.68 -0.38
C ARG A 62 17.80 1.84 0.29
N GLY A 63 16.94 1.20 -0.50
CA GLY A 63 15.95 0.26 0.02
C GLY A 63 14.84 0.91 0.82
N GLU A 64 14.27 0.16 1.76
CA GLU A 64 13.18 0.62 2.64
C GLU A 64 13.71 1.54 3.76
N PRO A 65 13.04 2.66 4.06
CA PRO A 65 13.41 3.51 5.18
C PRO A 65 13.18 2.78 6.51
N ASN A 66 14.05 3.06 7.49
CA ASN A 66 13.92 2.54 8.84
C ASN A 66 13.98 3.69 9.85
N ILE A 67 13.55 3.42 11.08
CA ILE A 67 13.47 4.43 12.14
C ILE A 67 14.81 5.15 12.36
N THR A 68 15.90 4.39 12.50
CA THR A 68 17.25 4.94 12.73
C THR A 68 17.69 5.87 11.60
N MET A 69 17.42 5.48 10.34
CA MET A 69 17.74 6.31 9.17
C MET A 69 16.98 7.65 9.21
N VAL A 70 15.70 7.64 9.63
CA VAL A 70 14.90 8.87 9.79
C VAL A 70 15.50 9.74 10.88
N GLU A 71 15.85 9.18 12.04
CA GLU A 71 16.42 9.92 13.17
C GLU A 71 17.74 10.60 12.82
N GLU A 72 18.68 9.84 12.26
CA GLU A 72 20.01 10.34 11.86
C GLU A 72 19.88 11.45 10.82
N THR A 73 19.00 11.24 9.83
CA THR A 73 18.78 12.23 8.77
C THR A 73 18.04 13.46 9.28
N ALA A 74 17.10 13.31 10.21
CA ALA A 74 16.39 14.42 10.82
C ALA A 74 17.33 15.33 11.63
N ILE A 75 18.37 14.78 12.29
CA ILE A 75 19.39 15.59 12.97
C ILE A 75 20.10 16.52 11.98
N MET A 76 20.49 16.00 10.81
CA MET A 76 21.09 16.82 9.75
C MET A 76 20.09 17.84 9.20
N GLY A 77 18.84 17.42 8.95
CA GLY A 77 17.77 18.28 8.47
C GLY A 77 17.47 19.45 9.42
N ARG A 78 17.47 19.23 10.74
CA ARG A 78 17.29 20.30 11.74
C ARG A 78 18.41 21.34 11.71
N ARG A 79 19.66 20.93 11.44
CA ARG A 79 20.78 21.86 11.25
C ARG A 79 20.64 22.65 9.95
N PHE A 80 20.19 21.98 8.89
CA PHE A 80 19.97 22.60 7.59
C PHE A 80 18.79 23.57 7.59
N LYS A 81 17.73 23.32 8.37
CA LYS A 81 16.49 24.11 8.45
C LYS A 81 15.84 24.28 7.06
N PRO A 82 15.33 23.20 6.45
CA PRO A 82 14.62 23.30 5.18
C PRO A 82 13.28 24.02 5.36
N ASP A 83 12.90 24.80 4.36
CA ASP A 83 11.56 25.39 4.25
C ASP A 83 10.56 24.36 3.68
N MET A 84 11.07 23.40 2.90
CA MET A 84 10.27 22.35 2.28
C MET A 84 11.05 21.04 2.10
N VAL A 85 10.31 19.95 1.93
CA VAL A 85 10.82 18.66 1.47
C VAL A 85 10.33 18.39 0.04
N VAL A 86 11.24 18.05 -0.86
CA VAL A 86 10.89 17.54 -2.19
C VAL A 86 11.34 16.09 -2.26
N ALA A 87 10.41 15.15 -2.39
CA ALA A 87 10.73 13.73 -2.52
C ALA A 87 10.40 13.23 -3.92
N ILE A 88 11.39 12.64 -4.60
CA ILE A 88 11.23 12.09 -5.95
C ILE A 88 11.79 10.66 -6.02
N GLY A 89 10.90 9.70 -6.22
CA GLY A 89 11.25 8.28 -6.20
C GLY A 89 10.04 7.36 -6.07
N GLY A 90 10.29 6.08 -5.77
CA GLY A 90 9.23 5.14 -5.41
C GLY A 90 8.73 5.32 -3.97
N GLY A 91 7.81 4.46 -3.53
CA GLY A 91 7.16 4.54 -2.21
C GLY A 91 8.12 4.74 -1.04
N SER A 92 9.24 3.99 -0.99
CA SER A 92 10.28 4.14 0.05
C SER A 92 10.84 5.56 0.17
N VAL A 93 11.04 6.25 -0.96
CA VAL A 93 11.57 7.61 -1.01
C VAL A 93 10.54 8.62 -0.54
N LEU A 94 9.29 8.44 -0.98
CA LEU A 94 8.18 9.29 -0.57
C LEU A 94 7.88 9.14 0.92
N ASP A 95 7.94 7.92 1.45
CA ASP A 95 7.77 7.65 2.89
C ASP A 95 8.91 8.25 3.72
N MET A 96 10.16 8.16 3.25
CA MET A 96 11.27 8.88 3.88
C MET A 96 11.04 10.40 3.88
N GLY A 97 10.60 10.96 2.74
CA GLY A 97 10.27 12.38 2.63
C GLY A 97 9.21 12.83 3.64
N LYS A 98 8.09 12.09 3.72
CA LYS A 98 7.01 12.36 4.69
C LYS A 98 7.51 12.25 6.14
N ALA A 99 8.29 11.21 6.44
CA ALA A 99 8.84 11.02 7.77
C ALA A 99 9.78 12.17 8.16
N LEU A 100 10.66 12.62 7.27
CA LEU A 100 11.53 13.76 7.53
C LEU A 100 10.74 15.07 7.68
N ALA A 101 9.75 15.30 6.82
CA ALA A 101 8.88 16.46 6.91
C ALA A 101 8.17 16.55 8.28
N ALA A 102 7.71 15.40 8.81
CA ALA A 102 7.08 15.31 10.11
C ALA A 102 8.07 15.41 11.28
N ILE A 103 9.21 14.71 11.22
CA ILE A 103 10.12 14.54 12.37
C ILE A 103 11.10 15.68 12.55
N ILE A 104 11.50 16.40 11.49
CA ILE A 104 12.39 17.57 11.62
C ILE A 104 11.81 18.64 12.56
N PRO A 105 10.54 19.10 12.40
CA PRO A 105 9.95 20.13 13.27
C PRO A 105 9.43 19.59 14.62
N ASN A 106 9.32 18.28 14.78
CA ASN A 106 8.87 17.63 16.01
C ASN A 106 10.08 17.16 16.86
N GLN A 107 10.01 17.38 18.17
CA GLN A 107 11.02 16.92 19.11
C GLN A 107 10.55 15.64 19.81
N GLY A 108 11.45 14.68 19.97
CA GLY A 108 11.15 13.39 20.58
C GLY A 108 11.84 12.25 19.83
N ASP A 109 11.58 11.04 20.30
CA ASP A 109 12.00 9.81 19.64
C ASP A 109 10.97 9.49 18.53
N VAL A 110 11.42 8.95 17.39
CA VAL A 110 10.48 8.53 16.32
C VAL A 110 9.53 7.44 16.81
N TYR A 111 9.95 6.59 17.76
CA TYR A 111 9.11 5.60 18.44
C TYR A 111 7.92 6.24 19.19
N ASP A 112 7.95 7.53 19.48
CA ASP A 112 6.81 8.21 20.10
C ASP A 112 5.62 8.27 19.15
N TYR A 113 5.88 8.40 17.86
CA TYR A 113 4.89 8.74 16.85
C TYR A 113 4.44 7.57 15.98
N VAL A 114 5.17 6.44 15.98
CA VAL A 114 4.82 5.27 15.16
C VAL A 114 3.78 4.37 15.83
N GLU A 115 2.96 3.70 15.02
CA GLU A 115 2.04 2.64 15.47
C GLU A 115 2.74 1.26 15.58
N VAL A 116 2.00 0.26 16.07
CA VAL A 116 2.44 -1.14 16.32
C VAL A 116 3.41 -1.31 17.49
N VAL A 117 4.56 -0.61 17.47
CA VAL A 117 5.63 -0.75 18.48
C VAL A 117 5.85 0.53 19.29
N GLY A 118 5.32 1.66 18.81
CA GLY A 118 5.49 2.97 19.42
C GLY A 118 4.33 3.44 20.28
N ARG A 119 4.45 4.65 20.81
CA ARG A 119 3.43 5.28 21.68
C ARG A 119 2.23 5.83 20.90
N ASN A 120 2.36 5.99 19.59
CA ASN A 120 1.35 6.53 18.68
C ASN A 120 0.75 7.86 19.19
N VAL A 121 1.60 8.77 19.68
CA VAL A 121 1.16 10.11 20.11
C VAL A 121 1.01 11.03 18.89
N PRO A 122 0.04 11.95 18.88
CA PRO A 122 -0.11 12.92 17.80
C PRO A 122 1.14 13.81 17.61
N LEU A 123 1.36 14.29 16.39
CA LEU A 123 2.38 15.30 16.12
C LEU A 123 2.05 16.59 16.89
N LYS A 124 3.08 17.25 17.44
CA LYS A 124 2.93 18.49 18.22
C LYS A 124 3.07 19.73 17.34
N THR A 125 3.86 19.63 16.28
CA THR A 125 4.12 20.68 15.31
C THR A 125 3.70 20.19 13.94
N LYS A 126 3.09 21.08 13.13
CA LYS A 126 2.75 20.77 11.74
C LYS A 126 4.01 20.34 10.97
N PRO A 127 3.93 19.28 10.13
CA PRO A 127 5.02 18.91 9.22
C PRO A 127 5.47 20.07 8.33
N ILE A 128 6.75 20.02 7.93
CA ILE A 128 7.32 20.90 6.91
C ILE A 128 6.59 20.65 5.58
N PRO A 129 6.27 21.70 4.79
CA PRO A 129 5.62 21.51 3.50
C PRO A 129 6.34 20.50 2.59
N MET A 130 5.57 19.67 1.89
CA MET A 130 6.10 18.57 1.10
C MET A 130 5.54 18.53 -0.33
N ILE A 131 6.45 18.36 -1.30
CA ILE A 131 6.14 18.01 -2.69
C ILE A 131 6.55 16.56 -2.93
N ALA A 132 5.59 15.72 -3.31
CA ALA A 132 5.79 14.30 -3.61
C ALA A 132 5.72 14.03 -5.12
N ILE A 133 6.74 13.36 -5.65
CA ILE A 133 6.91 13.11 -7.09
C ILE A 133 7.16 11.60 -7.30
N PRO A 134 6.12 10.78 -7.46
CA PRO A 134 6.29 9.34 -7.63
C PRO A 134 6.97 9.01 -8.96
N THR A 135 7.91 8.07 -8.92
CA THR A 135 8.56 7.50 -10.12
C THR A 135 8.18 6.03 -10.35
N THR A 136 7.20 5.54 -9.59
CA THR A 136 6.66 4.18 -9.68
C THR A 136 5.13 4.21 -9.58
N ALA A 137 4.44 3.49 -10.45
CA ALA A 137 3.00 3.25 -10.34
C ALA A 137 2.73 2.08 -9.37
N SER A 138 2.69 2.35 -8.08
CA SER A 138 2.60 1.31 -7.04
C SER A 138 1.85 1.80 -5.79
N THR A 139 2.55 2.41 -4.84
CA THR A 139 2.03 2.66 -3.49
C THR A 139 0.97 3.76 -3.38
N GLY A 140 0.91 4.70 -4.34
CA GLY A 140 0.10 5.92 -4.20
C GLY A 140 0.54 6.82 -3.03
N ALA A 141 1.77 6.65 -2.54
CA ALA A 141 2.28 7.27 -1.32
C ALA A 141 2.27 8.82 -1.36
N GLU A 142 2.26 9.40 -2.56
CA GLU A 142 2.15 10.83 -2.84
C GLU A 142 0.81 11.46 -2.45
N VAL A 143 -0.21 10.65 -2.17
CA VAL A 143 -1.55 11.09 -1.74
C VAL A 143 -1.99 10.39 -0.44
N THR A 144 -1.03 9.94 0.36
CA THR A 144 -1.28 9.24 1.62
C THR A 144 -0.77 10.00 2.84
N LYS A 145 -1.45 9.80 3.97
CA LYS A 145 -1.18 10.46 5.26
C LYS A 145 -0.24 9.67 6.19
N ASN A 146 0.46 8.68 5.65
CA ASN A 146 1.32 7.79 6.43
C ASN A 146 2.64 7.53 5.74
N ALA A 147 3.71 7.36 6.50
CA ALA A 147 4.99 6.83 6.05
C ALA A 147 5.18 5.44 6.64
N VAL A 148 5.53 4.45 5.82
CA VAL A 148 5.84 3.09 6.28
C VAL A 148 7.34 2.97 6.52
N LEU A 149 7.72 2.59 7.74
CA LEU A 149 9.11 2.45 8.17
C LEU A 149 9.36 1.03 8.68
N LYS A 150 10.61 0.56 8.60
CA LYS A 150 11.03 -0.67 9.27
C LYS A 150 11.52 -0.38 10.69
N SER A 151 11.03 -1.13 11.69
CA SER A 151 11.69 -1.23 12.99
C SER A 151 12.77 -2.31 12.90
N GLY A 152 14.04 -1.90 13.03
CA GLY A 152 15.17 -2.82 13.04
C GLY A 152 15.20 -3.71 14.29
N GLN A 153 14.76 -3.18 15.43
CA GLN A 153 14.74 -3.87 16.72
C GLN A 153 13.65 -4.95 16.74
N ASP A 154 12.45 -4.59 16.31
CA ASP A 154 11.27 -5.47 16.40
C ASP A 154 11.08 -6.37 15.16
N LYS A 155 11.84 -6.12 14.09
CA LYS A 155 11.71 -6.81 12.79
C LYS A 155 10.27 -6.80 12.26
N VAL A 156 9.58 -5.67 12.41
CA VAL A 156 8.24 -5.44 11.85
C VAL A 156 8.20 -4.12 11.07
N LYS A 157 7.18 -3.98 10.23
CA LYS A 157 6.84 -2.69 9.62
C LYS A 157 5.98 -1.90 10.59
N VAL A 158 6.32 -0.63 10.73
CA VAL A 158 5.61 0.36 11.54
C VAL A 158 5.12 1.47 10.61
N SER A 159 4.13 2.24 11.04
CA SER A 159 3.70 3.41 10.29
C SER A 159 3.73 4.66 11.16
N LEU A 160 4.30 5.73 10.62
CA LEU A 160 4.10 7.07 11.13
C LEU A 160 2.90 7.67 10.38
N ARG A 161 1.83 8.05 11.08
CA ARG A 161 0.59 8.47 10.45
C ARG A 161 0.01 9.69 11.16
N ASP A 162 -0.32 10.72 10.39
CA ASP A 162 -1.02 11.90 10.88
C ASP A 162 -1.75 12.56 9.70
N PRO A 163 -3.00 13.04 9.86
CA PRO A 163 -3.70 13.80 8.83
C PRO A 163 -2.88 14.92 8.18
N ASP A 164 -2.01 15.59 8.94
CA ASP A 164 -1.17 16.69 8.47
C ASP A 164 0.07 16.22 7.66
N MET A 165 0.30 14.91 7.52
CA MET A 165 1.39 14.34 6.70
C MET A 165 1.04 14.17 5.22
N LEU A 166 -0.17 14.53 4.80
CA LEU A 166 -0.50 14.57 3.37
C LEU A 166 0.43 15.57 2.66
N PRO A 167 1.07 15.17 1.55
CA PRO A 167 1.86 16.13 0.78
C PRO A 167 1.01 17.33 0.33
N ASP A 168 1.59 18.54 0.41
CA ASP A 168 0.94 19.75 -0.07
C ASP A 168 0.71 19.68 -1.58
N VAL A 169 1.66 19.06 -2.31
CA VAL A 169 1.58 18.86 -3.76
C VAL A 169 2.01 17.45 -4.12
N ALA A 170 1.18 16.74 -4.88
CA ALA A 170 1.56 15.53 -5.62
C ALA A 170 1.75 15.87 -7.10
N ILE A 171 2.95 15.64 -7.64
CA ILE A 171 3.24 15.81 -9.08
C ILE A 171 3.44 14.43 -9.69
N VAL A 172 2.39 13.92 -10.33
CA VAL A 172 2.34 12.58 -10.91
C VAL A 172 2.58 12.67 -12.41
N ASP A 173 3.83 12.48 -12.83
CA ASP A 173 4.23 12.46 -14.23
C ASP A 173 4.49 11.01 -14.70
N PRO A 174 3.60 10.42 -15.52
CA PRO A 174 3.76 9.05 -15.99
C PRO A 174 5.09 8.77 -16.70
N VAL A 175 5.71 9.79 -17.31
CA VAL A 175 7.00 9.64 -18.00
C VAL A 175 8.09 9.18 -17.04
N LEU A 176 8.00 9.53 -15.76
CA LEU A 176 8.95 9.08 -14.73
C LEU A 176 8.85 7.59 -14.42
N THR A 177 7.82 6.90 -14.92
CA THR A 177 7.65 5.45 -14.77
C THR A 177 8.19 4.66 -15.97
N TYR A 178 8.53 5.33 -17.08
CA TYR A 178 8.99 4.67 -18.30
C TYR A 178 10.34 3.99 -18.06
N GLY A 179 10.57 2.88 -18.77
CA GLY A 179 11.76 2.04 -18.61
C GLY A 179 11.83 1.26 -17.28
N THR A 180 10.81 1.34 -16.41
CA THR A 180 10.75 0.50 -15.21
C THR A 180 10.58 -0.96 -15.61
N ASP A 181 11.43 -1.85 -15.08
CA ASP A 181 11.43 -3.27 -15.45
C ASP A 181 10.08 -3.95 -15.17
N ALA A 182 9.82 -5.05 -15.90
CA ALA A 182 8.53 -5.74 -15.86
C ALA A 182 8.19 -6.29 -14.47
N TYR A 183 9.20 -6.74 -13.69
CA TYR A 183 8.98 -7.27 -12.35
C TYR A 183 8.58 -6.16 -11.37
N THR A 184 9.33 -5.04 -11.33
CA THR A 184 9.01 -3.89 -10.49
C THR A 184 7.68 -3.26 -10.87
N SER A 185 7.41 -3.13 -12.17
CA SER A 185 6.13 -2.63 -12.67
C SER A 185 4.97 -3.56 -12.31
N GLY A 186 5.11 -4.86 -12.55
CA GLY A 186 4.08 -5.86 -12.30
C GLY A 186 3.71 -5.96 -10.82
N ARG A 187 4.70 -6.08 -9.93
CA ARG A 187 4.43 -6.12 -8.49
C ARG A 187 3.82 -4.80 -8.00
N GLY A 188 4.25 -3.67 -8.56
CA GLY A 188 3.70 -2.35 -8.22
C GLY A 188 2.23 -2.21 -8.61
N ALA A 189 1.87 -2.61 -9.83
CA ALA A 189 0.50 -2.57 -10.31
C ALA A 189 -0.42 -3.50 -9.51
N MET A 190 0.07 -4.66 -9.08
CA MET A 190 -0.70 -5.58 -8.23
C MET A 190 -0.84 -5.10 -6.78
N ASP A 191 0.10 -4.29 -6.29
CA ASP A 191 -0.04 -3.59 -5.01
C ASP A 191 -1.16 -2.54 -5.09
N ALA A 192 -1.14 -1.71 -6.16
CA ALA A 192 -2.22 -0.76 -6.45
C ALA A 192 -3.58 -1.46 -6.59
N PHE A 193 -3.63 -2.60 -7.29
CA PHE A 193 -4.83 -3.44 -7.34
C PHE A 193 -5.30 -3.86 -5.95
N THR A 194 -4.39 -4.33 -5.10
CA THR A 194 -4.74 -4.82 -3.76
C THR A 194 -5.24 -3.67 -2.87
N HIS A 195 -4.65 -2.48 -2.98
CA HIS A 195 -5.14 -1.26 -2.33
C HIS A 195 -6.59 -0.95 -2.72
N LEU A 196 -6.88 -0.91 -4.02
CA LEU A 196 -8.22 -0.61 -4.53
C LEU A 196 -9.22 -1.71 -4.19
N MET A 197 -8.82 -2.98 -4.32
CA MET A 197 -9.67 -4.13 -4.01
C MET A 197 -10.05 -4.14 -2.54
N GLU A 198 -9.08 -4.04 -1.62
CA GLU A 198 -9.38 -4.03 -0.20
C GLU A 198 -10.13 -2.77 0.21
N ALA A 199 -9.78 -1.59 -0.27
CA ALA A 199 -10.55 -0.38 0.06
C ALA A 199 -12.00 -0.42 -0.47
N TYR A 200 -12.27 -1.16 -1.55
CA TYR A 200 -13.60 -1.32 -2.11
C TYR A 200 -14.46 -2.34 -1.36
N VAL A 201 -13.88 -3.47 -0.94
CA VAL A 201 -14.64 -4.55 -0.30
C VAL A 201 -14.52 -4.57 1.21
N CYS A 202 -13.50 -3.93 1.77
CA CYS A 202 -13.21 -3.81 3.19
C CYS A 202 -13.49 -2.38 3.69
N GLY A 203 -13.33 -2.19 5.00
CA GLY A 203 -13.33 -0.92 5.69
C GLY A 203 -14.70 -0.32 5.88
N GLU A 204 -14.74 1.01 5.81
CA GLU A 204 -15.96 1.82 5.89
C GLU A 204 -16.21 2.41 4.49
N PRO A 205 -16.76 1.60 3.57
CA PRO A 205 -16.96 2.05 2.20
C PRO A 205 -17.92 3.24 2.18
N ASN A 206 -17.60 4.21 1.33
CA ASN A 206 -18.41 5.39 1.10
C ASN A 206 -18.43 5.73 -0.40
N PRO A 207 -19.40 6.54 -0.86
CA PRO A 207 -19.54 6.82 -2.29
C PRO A 207 -18.28 7.37 -2.97
N LEU A 208 -17.48 8.20 -2.28
CA LEU A 208 -16.24 8.73 -2.87
C LEU A 208 -15.15 7.68 -2.98
N THR A 209 -14.93 6.87 -1.94
CA THR A 209 -13.96 5.76 -2.02
C THR A 209 -14.39 4.73 -3.06
N ASP A 210 -15.69 4.44 -3.17
CA ASP A 210 -16.23 3.51 -4.17
C ASP A 210 -15.94 4.00 -5.59
N MET A 211 -16.23 5.26 -5.91
CA MET A 211 -15.94 5.85 -7.22
C MET A 211 -14.44 5.79 -7.57
N VAL A 212 -13.58 6.12 -6.62
CA VAL A 212 -12.12 6.08 -6.78
C VAL A 212 -11.64 4.64 -7.00
N CYS A 213 -12.16 3.69 -6.23
CA CYS A 213 -11.81 2.29 -6.36
C CYS A 213 -12.24 1.71 -7.70
N GLU A 214 -13.49 1.93 -8.10
CA GLU A 214 -14.04 1.40 -9.34
C GLU A 214 -13.31 1.94 -10.58
N GLU A 215 -12.97 3.24 -10.59
CA GLU A 215 -12.19 3.82 -11.68
C GLU A 215 -10.76 3.27 -11.72
N GLY A 216 -10.09 3.16 -10.57
CA GLY A 216 -8.74 2.58 -10.50
C GLY A 216 -8.71 1.12 -10.97
N LEU A 217 -9.67 0.30 -10.51
CA LEU A 217 -9.82 -1.10 -10.94
C LEU A 217 -10.07 -1.19 -12.45
N ARG A 218 -10.88 -0.27 -13.00
CA ARG A 218 -11.14 -0.19 -14.44
C ARG A 218 -9.89 0.14 -15.22
N ARG A 219 -9.09 1.11 -14.80
CA ARG A 219 -7.81 1.43 -15.44
C ARG A 219 -6.86 0.25 -15.43
N LEU A 220 -6.70 -0.40 -14.28
CA LEU A 220 -5.85 -1.57 -14.13
C LEU A 220 -6.28 -2.71 -15.06
N SER A 221 -7.59 -2.94 -15.19
CA SER A 221 -8.10 -4.13 -15.87
C SER A 221 -7.61 -4.30 -17.31
N TYR A 222 -7.41 -3.20 -18.03
CA TYR A 222 -6.92 -3.21 -19.41
C TYR A 222 -5.48 -2.70 -19.59
N SER A 223 -4.84 -2.13 -18.56
CA SER A 223 -3.51 -1.51 -18.70
C SER A 223 -2.35 -2.31 -18.10
N ILE A 224 -2.60 -3.22 -17.14
CA ILE A 224 -1.52 -3.93 -16.43
C ILE A 224 -0.52 -4.59 -17.38
N ILE A 225 -1.00 -5.44 -18.29
CA ILE A 225 -0.07 -6.24 -19.09
C ILE A 225 0.74 -5.39 -20.08
N SER A 226 0.08 -4.46 -20.79
CA SER A 226 0.74 -3.57 -21.74
C SER A 226 1.65 -2.55 -21.05
N GLY A 227 1.25 -2.02 -19.90
CA GLY A 227 2.06 -1.09 -19.12
C GLY A 227 3.27 -1.76 -18.49
N CYS A 228 3.12 -2.96 -17.93
CA CYS A 228 4.20 -3.66 -17.24
C CYS A 228 5.17 -4.38 -18.19
N LYS A 229 4.68 -5.06 -19.23
CA LYS A 229 5.54 -5.88 -20.11
C LYS A 229 5.99 -5.17 -21.38
N GLN A 230 5.26 -4.16 -21.84
CA GLN A 230 5.50 -3.51 -23.14
C GLN A 230 5.87 -2.02 -23.00
N ASP A 231 5.91 -1.50 -21.78
CA ASP A 231 6.18 -0.09 -21.48
C ASP A 231 5.28 0.89 -22.25
N ASN A 232 4.04 0.47 -22.55
CA ASN A 232 3.12 1.26 -23.37
C ASN A 232 2.77 2.59 -22.68
N PRO A 233 3.02 3.76 -23.31
CA PRO A 233 2.85 5.08 -22.67
C PRO A 233 1.47 5.32 -22.06
N LYS A 234 0.40 5.06 -22.84
CA LYS A 234 -0.98 5.19 -22.36
C LYS A 234 -1.26 4.29 -21.17
N SER A 235 -0.79 3.05 -21.23
CA SER A 235 -0.96 2.09 -20.13
C SER A 235 -0.17 2.51 -18.90
N ARG A 236 1.03 3.08 -19.05
CA ARG A 236 1.82 3.65 -17.93
C ARG A 236 1.11 4.83 -17.26
N ALA A 237 0.45 5.69 -18.05
CA ALA A 237 -0.39 6.75 -17.53
C ALA A 237 -1.59 6.18 -16.75
N ASP A 238 -2.30 5.20 -17.30
CA ASP A 238 -3.42 4.53 -16.63
C ASP A 238 -2.97 3.84 -15.32
N LEU A 239 -1.81 3.18 -15.31
CA LEU A 239 -1.23 2.57 -14.10
C LEU A 239 -0.86 3.61 -13.04
N SER A 240 -0.24 4.72 -13.45
CA SER A 240 0.12 5.81 -12.53
C SER A 240 -1.12 6.45 -11.91
N PHE A 241 -2.17 6.64 -12.73
CA PHE A 241 -3.45 7.14 -12.27
C PHE A 241 -4.11 6.16 -11.29
N ALA A 242 -4.15 4.87 -11.62
CA ALA A 242 -4.71 3.85 -10.75
C ALA A 242 -3.98 3.71 -9.41
N ALA A 243 -2.65 3.79 -9.41
CA ALA A 243 -1.85 3.77 -8.19
C ALA A 243 -2.15 4.97 -7.29
N MET A 244 -2.27 6.17 -7.85
CA MET A 244 -2.68 7.37 -7.12
C MET A 244 -4.09 7.22 -6.55
N LEU A 245 -5.05 6.70 -7.33
CA LEU A 245 -6.40 6.39 -6.84
C LEU A 245 -6.36 5.35 -5.71
N GLY A 246 -5.48 4.35 -5.79
CA GLY A 246 -5.25 3.40 -4.70
C GLY A 246 -4.78 4.09 -3.41
N GLY A 247 -3.83 5.01 -3.53
CA GLY A 247 -3.37 5.84 -2.40
C GLY A 247 -4.49 6.70 -1.79
N MET A 248 -5.32 7.32 -2.62
CA MET A 248 -6.52 8.04 -2.14
C MET A 248 -7.50 7.11 -1.43
N ALA A 249 -7.71 5.89 -1.94
CA ALA A 249 -8.61 4.93 -1.35
C ALA A 249 -8.14 4.51 0.05
N ILE A 250 -6.88 4.10 0.21
CA ILE A 250 -6.34 3.62 1.50
C ILE A 250 -6.12 4.73 2.54
N THR A 251 -6.13 5.99 2.10
CA THR A 251 -6.09 7.14 2.99
C THR A 251 -7.43 7.38 3.69
N ASN A 252 -8.51 6.98 3.04
CA ASN A 252 -9.91 7.27 3.39
C ASN A 252 -10.73 6.04 3.74
N ALA A 253 -10.24 4.86 3.41
CA ALA A 253 -10.77 3.58 3.81
C ALA A 253 -9.72 2.81 4.62
N LYS A 254 -10.18 1.75 5.30
CA LYS A 254 -9.27 0.77 5.89
C LYS A 254 -8.92 -0.28 4.83
N LEU A 255 -7.86 -1.04 5.10
CA LEU A 255 -7.46 -2.18 4.30
C LEU A 255 -8.09 -3.46 4.87
N GLY A 256 -7.59 -4.63 4.48
CA GLY A 256 -8.10 -5.92 4.92
C GLY A 256 -7.01 -6.91 5.31
N ALA A 257 -7.35 -8.19 5.21
CA ALA A 257 -6.49 -9.29 5.63
C ALA A 257 -5.22 -9.45 4.77
N ALA A 258 -5.21 -9.06 3.49
CA ALA A 258 -4.01 -9.16 2.66
C ALA A 258 -2.90 -8.25 3.19
N HIS A 259 -3.21 -6.99 3.48
CA HIS A 259 -2.25 -6.09 4.11
C HIS A 259 -1.96 -6.45 5.56
N GLY A 260 -2.95 -6.92 6.33
CA GLY A 260 -2.76 -7.40 7.70
C GLY A 260 -1.69 -8.51 7.78
N LEU A 261 -1.83 -9.53 6.95
CA LEU A 261 -0.85 -10.62 6.82
C LEU A 261 0.48 -10.13 6.23
N ALA A 262 0.45 -9.23 5.23
CA ALA A 262 1.68 -8.70 4.63
C ALA A 262 2.53 -7.89 5.63
N SER A 263 1.91 -7.14 6.54
CA SER A 263 2.61 -6.45 7.63
C SER A 263 3.29 -7.43 8.58
N ALA A 264 2.62 -8.53 8.94
CA ALA A 264 3.17 -9.57 9.81
C ALA A 264 4.31 -10.36 9.16
N LEU A 265 4.24 -10.57 7.83
CA LEU A 265 5.29 -11.24 7.06
C LEU A 265 6.48 -10.33 6.72
N GLY A 266 6.27 -9.02 6.61
CA GLY A 266 7.22 -8.04 6.05
C GLY A 266 8.58 -7.89 6.75
N GLY A 267 8.79 -8.53 7.91
CA GLY A 267 10.12 -8.65 8.53
C GLY A 267 10.56 -10.09 8.84
N LYS A 268 9.76 -11.09 8.44
CA LYS A 268 10.04 -12.53 8.59
C LYS A 268 10.52 -13.17 7.29
N ILE A 269 10.19 -12.59 6.13
CA ILE A 269 10.61 -13.05 4.81
C ILE A 269 11.28 -11.92 4.00
N THR A 270 11.97 -12.29 2.92
CA THR A 270 12.68 -11.34 2.04
C THR A 270 11.84 -10.81 0.88
N ALA A 271 10.60 -11.26 0.74
CA ALA A 271 9.69 -10.82 -0.30
C ALA A 271 9.40 -9.31 -0.19
N PRO A 272 9.40 -8.55 -1.31
CA PRO A 272 8.89 -7.19 -1.31
C PRO A 272 7.41 -7.17 -0.88
N HIS A 273 7.01 -6.16 -0.11
CA HIS A 273 5.63 -6.01 0.37
C HIS A 273 4.59 -6.18 -0.75
N SER A 274 4.83 -5.54 -1.88
CA SER A 274 3.98 -5.59 -3.08
C SER A 274 3.81 -7.01 -3.65
N VAL A 275 4.80 -7.90 -3.48
CA VAL A 275 4.68 -9.32 -3.89
C VAL A 275 3.84 -10.08 -2.87
N ILE A 276 4.04 -9.80 -1.58
CA ILE A 276 3.27 -10.40 -0.49
C ILE A 276 1.78 -10.08 -0.63
N THR A 277 1.43 -8.80 -0.77
CA THR A 277 0.04 -8.36 -0.95
C THR A 277 -0.58 -8.95 -2.21
N ALA A 278 0.13 -8.87 -3.34
CA ALA A 278 -0.31 -9.43 -4.62
C ALA A 278 -0.61 -10.94 -4.55
N ARG A 279 0.26 -11.72 -3.92
CA ARG A 279 0.12 -13.18 -3.80
C ARG A 279 -0.91 -13.61 -2.76
N LEU A 280 -1.14 -12.82 -1.73
CA LEU A 280 -2.19 -13.09 -0.73
C LEU A 280 -3.59 -12.71 -1.22
N ALA A 281 -3.71 -11.69 -2.08
CA ALA A 281 -4.99 -11.15 -2.55
C ALA A 281 -6.00 -12.22 -3.03
N PRO A 282 -5.68 -13.14 -3.97
CA PRO A 282 -6.68 -14.10 -4.46
C PRO A 282 -7.18 -15.07 -3.37
N HIS A 283 -6.31 -15.45 -2.42
CA HIS A 283 -6.68 -16.31 -1.29
C HIS A 283 -7.57 -15.57 -0.29
N VAL A 284 -7.23 -14.33 0.03
CA VAL A 284 -8.05 -13.46 0.91
C VAL A 284 -9.42 -13.19 0.29
N MET A 285 -9.48 -12.90 -1.01
CA MET A 285 -10.73 -12.70 -1.74
C MET A 285 -11.62 -13.96 -1.63
N THR A 286 -11.05 -15.14 -1.88
CA THR A 286 -11.77 -16.41 -1.78
C THR A 286 -12.35 -16.63 -0.39
N GLU A 287 -11.58 -16.35 0.66
CA GLU A 287 -12.00 -16.50 2.04
C GLU A 287 -13.08 -15.50 2.45
N ASN A 288 -12.94 -14.23 2.05
CA ASN A 288 -13.95 -13.20 2.28
C ASN A 288 -15.27 -13.55 1.56
N ILE A 289 -15.22 -14.06 0.33
CA ILE A 289 -16.40 -14.49 -0.41
C ILE A 289 -17.10 -15.66 0.32
N LYS A 290 -16.36 -16.68 0.75
CA LYS A 290 -16.92 -17.82 1.51
C LYS A 290 -17.53 -17.38 2.84
N ALA A 291 -16.82 -16.53 3.58
CA ALA A 291 -17.32 -15.97 4.82
C ALA A 291 -18.61 -15.16 4.60
N ALA A 292 -18.67 -14.36 3.52
CA ALA A 292 -19.84 -13.56 3.18
C ALA A 292 -21.05 -14.41 2.78
N LYS A 293 -20.83 -15.50 2.03
CA LYS A 293 -21.87 -16.50 1.74
C LYS A 293 -22.44 -17.11 3.03
N ARG A 294 -21.58 -17.56 3.94
CA ARG A 294 -22.00 -18.16 5.23
C ARG A 294 -22.75 -17.17 6.13
N ALA A 295 -22.33 -15.91 6.14
CA ALA A 295 -22.93 -14.85 6.95
C ALA A 295 -24.14 -14.18 6.28
N GLY A 296 -24.54 -14.57 5.06
CA GLY A 296 -25.64 -13.93 4.33
C GLY A 296 -25.39 -12.46 3.94
N ARG A 297 -24.12 -12.04 3.84
CA ARG A 297 -23.70 -10.65 3.55
C ARG A 297 -23.78 -10.33 2.05
N SER A 298 -25.00 -10.15 1.55
CA SER A 298 -25.27 -9.86 0.14
C SER A 298 -24.63 -8.56 -0.34
N ASP A 299 -24.46 -7.57 0.54
CA ASP A 299 -23.77 -6.30 0.28
C ASP A 299 -22.30 -6.52 -0.12
N VAL A 300 -21.56 -7.36 0.61
CA VAL A 300 -20.16 -7.71 0.30
C VAL A 300 -20.08 -8.55 -0.97
N LEU A 301 -20.98 -9.52 -1.14
CA LEU A 301 -21.05 -10.35 -2.34
C LEU A 301 -21.34 -9.53 -3.61
N ASN A 302 -22.20 -8.52 -3.51
CA ASN A 302 -22.48 -7.61 -4.63
C ASN A 302 -21.25 -6.78 -5.00
N ARG A 303 -20.46 -6.31 -4.04
CA ARG A 303 -19.18 -5.62 -4.31
C ARG A 303 -18.19 -6.51 -5.05
N TYR A 304 -18.01 -7.76 -4.64
CA TYR A 304 -17.16 -8.69 -5.37
C TYR A 304 -17.68 -8.98 -6.79
N ARG A 305 -19.01 -9.06 -6.99
CA ARG A 305 -19.61 -9.21 -8.33
C ARG A 305 -19.34 -7.99 -9.21
N ASN A 306 -19.54 -6.78 -8.67
CA ASN A 306 -19.25 -5.53 -9.40
C ASN A 306 -17.78 -5.44 -9.79
N MET A 307 -16.87 -5.79 -8.87
CA MET A 307 -15.45 -5.86 -9.16
C MET A 307 -15.16 -6.87 -10.29
N ALA A 308 -15.77 -8.06 -10.28
CA ALA A 308 -15.61 -9.04 -11.35
C ALA A 308 -16.07 -8.48 -12.71
N GLN A 309 -17.17 -7.74 -12.76
CA GLN A 309 -17.66 -7.09 -13.97
C GLN A 309 -16.67 -6.02 -14.47
N ILE A 310 -16.11 -5.21 -13.57
CA ILE A 310 -15.11 -4.18 -13.90
C ILE A 310 -13.82 -4.81 -14.45
N LEU A 311 -13.31 -5.83 -13.77
CA LEU A 311 -12.03 -6.47 -14.11
C LEU A 311 -12.12 -7.25 -15.42
N THR A 312 -13.27 -7.88 -15.69
CA THR A 312 -13.44 -8.71 -16.90
C THR A 312 -14.11 -7.97 -18.06
N GLY A 313 -14.73 -6.82 -17.80
CA GLY A 313 -15.55 -6.10 -18.79
C GLY A 313 -16.86 -6.81 -19.16
N ARG A 314 -17.25 -7.88 -18.43
CA ARG A 314 -18.43 -8.70 -18.73
C ARG A 314 -19.56 -8.40 -17.74
N THR A 315 -20.75 -8.07 -18.23
CA THR A 315 -21.92 -7.81 -17.38
C THR A 315 -22.44 -9.05 -16.65
N ASN A 316 -22.24 -10.24 -17.22
CA ASN A 316 -22.65 -11.52 -16.66
C ASN A 316 -21.54 -12.22 -15.84
N ALA A 317 -20.49 -11.50 -15.43
CA ALA A 317 -19.41 -12.07 -14.61
C ALA A 317 -19.94 -12.60 -13.26
N SER A 318 -19.47 -13.79 -12.90
CA SER A 318 -19.63 -14.38 -11.57
C SER A 318 -18.69 -13.74 -10.56
N ILE A 319 -18.93 -13.95 -9.26
CA ILE A 319 -18.06 -13.43 -8.19
C ILE A 319 -16.65 -14.05 -8.30
N GLU A 320 -16.61 -15.33 -8.61
CA GLU A 320 -15.41 -16.15 -8.75
C GLU A 320 -14.51 -15.68 -9.91
N ASP A 321 -15.09 -15.04 -10.94
CA ASP A 321 -14.33 -14.46 -12.06
C ASP A 321 -13.35 -13.36 -11.60
N SER A 322 -13.63 -12.65 -10.50
CA SER A 322 -12.68 -11.68 -9.94
C SER A 322 -11.40 -12.35 -9.43
N VAL A 323 -11.52 -13.49 -8.75
CA VAL A 323 -10.37 -14.26 -8.24
C VAL A 323 -9.58 -14.87 -9.40
N LEU A 324 -10.28 -15.43 -10.38
CA LEU A 324 -9.66 -15.99 -11.58
C LEU A 324 -8.87 -14.93 -12.36
N TRP A 325 -9.43 -13.74 -12.52
CA TRP A 325 -8.75 -12.61 -13.16
C TRP A 325 -7.43 -12.28 -12.44
N VAL A 326 -7.44 -12.20 -11.11
CA VAL A 326 -6.24 -11.91 -10.32
C VAL A 326 -5.16 -12.98 -10.55
N ASN A 327 -5.52 -14.26 -10.46
CA ASN A 327 -4.59 -15.36 -10.69
C ASN A 327 -3.99 -15.33 -12.10
N MET A 328 -4.82 -15.09 -13.12
CA MET A 328 -4.35 -14.96 -14.51
C MET A 328 -3.37 -13.79 -14.69
N ILE A 329 -3.61 -12.67 -14.03
CA ILE A 329 -2.71 -11.52 -14.12
C ILE A 329 -1.38 -11.80 -13.40
N LEU A 330 -1.41 -12.40 -12.21
CA LEU A 330 -0.21 -12.81 -11.49
C LEU A 330 0.68 -13.75 -12.32
N GLU A 331 0.06 -14.71 -13.01
CA GLU A 331 0.74 -15.64 -13.92
C GLU A 331 1.31 -14.91 -15.14
N ARG A 332 0.53 -14.07 -15.82
CA ARG A 332 0.99 -13.35 -17.02
C ARG A 332 2.11 -12.34 -16.72
N LEU A 333 2.12 -11.77 -15.51
CA LEU A 333 3.18 -10.91 -15.01
C LEU A 333 4.41 -11.68 -14.54
N GLU A 334 4.34 -13.02 -14.46
CA GLU A 334 5.42 -13.88 -14.00
C GLU A 334 5.94 -13.45 -12.61
N LEU A 335 5.03 -13.02 -11.73
CA LEU A 335 5.43 -12.67 -10.36
C LEU A 335 5.90 -13.93 -9.64
N PRO A 336 6.93 -13.88 -8.79
CA PRO A 336 7.40 -15.05 -8.05
C PRO A 336 6.37 -15.51 -7.00
N LEU A 337 6.43 -16.78 -6.62
CA LEU A 337 5.64 -17.33 -5.52
C LEU A 337 6.24 -16.92 -4.17
N LEU A 338 5.43 -16.88 -3.11
CA LEU A 338 5.94 -16.58 -1.77
C LEU A 338 6.79 -17.70 -1.17
N SER A 339 6.65 -18.94 -1.65
CA SER A 339 7.51 -20.07 -1.29
C SER A 339 8.98 -19.79 -1.63
N GLU A 340 9.24 -19.08 -2.72
CA GLU A 340 10.60 -18.67 -3.15
C GLU A 340 11.26 -17.70 -2.16
N PHE A 341 10.48 -17.03 -1.31
CA PHE A 341 10.98 -16.11 -0.28
C PHE A 341 10.96 -16.72 1.13
N GLY A 342 10.75 -18.03 1.25
CA GLY A 342 10.82 -18.75 2.52
C GLY A 342 9.58 -18.62 3.40
N VAL A 343 8.42 -18.25 2.83
CA VAL A 343 7.17 -18.14 3.62
C VAL A 343 6.81 -19.45 4.32
N CYS A 344 7.07 -20.60 3.68
CA CYS A 344 6.75 -21.91 4.23
C CYS A 344 7.63 -22.33 5.41
N ASN A 345 8.70 -21.57 5.69
CA ASN A 345 9.57 -21.78 6.85
C ASN A 345 9.18 -20.88 8.04
N THR A 346 8.11 -20.08 7.91
CA THR A 346 7.61 -19.24 8.99
C THR A 346 6.57 -19.98 9.84
N SER A 347 6.46 -19.65 11.13
CA SER A 347 5.32 -20.12 11.94
C SER A 347 4.07 -19.33 11.55
N PHE A 348 3.10 -20.03 10.95
CA PHE A 348 1.85 -19.42 10.53
C PHE A 348 0.96 -19.02 11.71
N GLU A 349 1.06 -19.73 12.83
CA GLU A 349 0.42 -19.35 14.10
C GLU A 349 0.95 -17.99 14.54
N GLN A 350 2.28 -17.81 14.59
CA GLN A 350 2.86 -16.54 14.98
C GLN A 350 2.52 -15.42 13.97
N VAL A 351 2.54 -15.71 12.67
CA VAL A 351 2.16 -14.73 11.64
C VAL A 351 0.70 -14.32 11.78
N ALA A 352 -0.21 -15.27 12.00
CA ALA A 352 -1.63 -14.99 12.19
C ALA A 352 -1.86 -14.17 13.47
N ALA A 353 -1.24 -14.56 14.60
CA ALA A 353 -1.29 -13.80 15.84
C ALA A 353 -0.76 -12.36 15.70
N ASP A 354 0.34 -12.17 14.96
CA ASP A 354 0.88 -10.84 14.68
C ASP A 354 -0.03 -10.04 13.73
N ALA A 355 -0.62 -10.69 12.72
CA ALA A 355 -1.56 -10.05 11.80
C ALA A 355 -2.81 -9.55 12.53
N MET A 356 -3.31 -10.29 13.52
CA MET A 356 -4.45 -9.88 14.36
C MET A 356 -4.20 -8.58 15.16
N LYS A 357 -2.92 -8.22 15.39
CA LYS A 357 -2.56 -6.95 16.04
C LYS A 357 -2.57 -5.76 15.07
N SER A 358 -2.52 -6.01 13.76
CA SER A 358 -2.47 -4.96 12.73
C SER A 358 -3.76 -4.13 12.70
N VAL A 359 -3.64 -2.83 12.45
CA VAL A 359 -4.81 -1.96 12.23
C VAL A 359 -5.48 -2.28 10.89
N ALA A 360 -4.72 -2.73 9.89
CA ALA A 360 -5.23 -3.03 8.56
C ALA A 360 -6.29 -4.13 8.59
N ILE A 361 -6.05 -5.24 9.30
CA ILE A 361 -6.97 -6.39 9.30
C ILE A 361 -8.32 -6.08 9.94
N LYS A 362 -8.37 -5.09 10.84
CA LYS A 362 -9.62 -4.64 11.48
C LYS A 362 -10.62 -4.05 10.48
N GLY A 363 -10.15 -3.68 9.28
CA GLY A 363 -11.02 -3.26 8.19
C GLY A 363 -11.66 -4.41 7.42
N ASN A 364 -11.21 -5.66 7.54
CA ASN A 364 -11.74 -6.74 6.71
C ASN A 364 -13.29 -6.86 6.83
N PRO A 365 -14.05 -7.05 5.72
CA PRO A 365 -15.52 -6.91 5.71
C PRO A 365 -16.24 -7.85 6.67
N ILE A 366 -15.57 -8.97 6.94
CA ILE A 366 -15.98 -9.98 7.90
C ILE A 366 -14.73 -10.31 8.73
N PRO A 367 -14.78 -10.17 10.06
CA PRO A 367 -13.65 -10.53 10.91
C PRO A 367 -13.23 -11.99 10.64
N LEU A 368 -11.97 -12.18 10.25
CA LEU A 368 -11.39 -13.50 10.08
C LEU A 368 -10.75 -13.93 11.40
N THR A 369 -10.96 -15.20 11.79
CA THR A 369 -10.29 -15.79 12.94
C THR A 369 -8.84 -16.15 12.60
N GLU A 370 -8.02 -16.35 13.62
CA GLU A 370 -6.63 -16.81 13.47
C GLU A 370 -6.56 -18.08 12.62
N ASP A 371 -7.44 -19.06 12.85
CA ASP A 371 -7.53 -20.29 12.06
C ASP A 371 -7.78 -20.02 10.57
N ARG A 372 -8.60 -19.00 10.22
CA ARG A 372 -8.82 -18.64 8.82
C ARG A 372 -7.59 -17.97 8.21
N LEU A 373 -6.84 -17.20 8.99
CA LEU A 373 -5.58 -16.62 8.54
C LEU A 373 -4.51 -17.68 8.31
N ILE A 374 -4.39 -18.65 9.22
CA ILE A 374 -3.52 -19.83 9.05
C ILE A 374 -3.95 -20.62 7.81
N PHE A 375 -5.26 -20.80 7.60
CA PHE A 375 -5.77 -21.45 6.39
C PHE A 375 -5.33 -20.71 5.11
N ILE A 376 -5.41 -19.38 5.07
CA ILE A 376 -4.93 -18.57 3.93
C ILE A 376 -3.43 -18.81 3.70
N LEU A 377 -2.62 -18.75 4.75
CA LEU A 377 -1.17 -18.95 4.66
C LEU A 377 -0.81 -20.35 4.17
N ASN A 378 -1.55 -21.39 4.59
CA ASN A 378 -1.37 -22.74 4.09
C ASN A 378 -1.62 -22.86 2.59
N GLN A 379 -2.63 -22.16 2.05
CA GLN A 379 -2.91 -22.18 0.60
C GLN A 379 -1.76 -21.61 -0.23
N VAL A 380 -1.01 -20.65 0.31
CA VAL A 380 0.14 -20.05 -0.37
C VAL A 380 1.30 -21.05 -0.54
N CYS A 381 1.46 -22.00 0.38
CA CYS A 381 2.51 -23.01 0.34
C CYS A 381 2.12 -24.29 -0.41
N GLN A 382 0.83 -24.63 -0.46
CA GLN A 382 0.34 -25.87 -1.06
C GLN A 382 0.45 -25.93 -2.59
N CYS A 383 0.81 -24.83 -3.27
CA CYS A 383 1.08 -24.84 -4.72
C CYS A 383 2.34 -25.63 -5.14
N GLN A 384 3.05 -26.32 -4.22
CA GLN A 384 4.18 -27.19 -4.52
C GLN A 384 4.01 -28.66 -4.08
N CYS A 385 2.83 -29.08 -3.64
CA CYS A 385 2.56 -30.49 -3.35
C CYS A 385 1.56 -31.05 -4.36
N ASP A 386 2.05 -31.85 -5.30
CA ASP A 386 1.31 -32.47 -6.40
C ASP A 386 0.00 -33.18 -5.97
N GLY A 387 -0.98 -33.11 -6.88
CA GLY A 387 -2.17 -33.94 -7.00
C GLY A 387 -2.48 -34.94 -5.89
N HIS A 388 -3.22 -34.52 -4.87
CA HIS A 388 -4.26 -35.30 -4.20
C HIS A 388 -5.13 -34.35 -3.36
N PRO A 389 -6.48 -34.38 -3.48
CA PRO A 389 -7.32 -33.59 -2.61
C PRO A 389 -7.32 -34.19 -1.21
N GLN A 390 -6.63 -33.56 -0.26
CA GLN A 390 -6.86 -33.81 1.15
C GLN A 390 -8.14 -33.07 1.57
N THR A 391 -9.21 -33.84 1.70
CA THR A 391 -10.44 -33.43 2.38
C THR A 391 -10.14 -33.16 3.86
N TYR A 392 -10.17 -31.89 4.26
CA TYR A 392 -10.32 -31.54 5.67
C TYR A 392 -11.79 -31.77 6.05
N GLU A 393 -12.06 -32.79 6.86
CA GLU A 393 -13.37 -33.06 7.43
C GLU A 393 -13.75 -31.95 8.42
N ASP A 394 -14.94 -31.38 8.23
CA ASP A 394 -15.62 -30.49 9.16
C ASP A 394 -15.86 -31.23 10.49
N SER A 395 -15.09 -30.92 11.53
CA SER A 395 -15.40 -31.30 12.91
C SER A 395 -15.74 -30.06 13.72
N ASN A 396 -16.96 -29.55 13.52
CA ASN A 396 -17.60 -28.60 14.43
C ASN A 396 -18.90 -29.22 14.97
N GLN A 397 -18.80 -29.97 16.07
CA GLN A 397 -19.96 -30.22 16.92
C GLN A 397 -19.97 -29.18 18.05
N VAL A 398 -21.04 -28.38 18.10
CA VAL A 398 -21.30 -27.41 19.16
C VAL A 398 -22.05 -28.12 20.28
N GLU A 399 -21.40 -28.29 21.43
CA GLU A 399 -22.01 -28.87 22.64
C GLU A 399 -22.75 -27.76 23.41
N ILE A 400 -24.09 -27.76 23.38
CA ILE A 400 -24.93 -26.85 24.18
C ILE A 400 -25.16 -27.49 25.54
N ARG A 401 -24.57 -26.93 26.60
CA ARG A 401 -24.82 -27.33 27.99
C ARG A 401 -25.90 -26.44 28.61
N ASN A 402 -27.04 -27.04 28.93
CA ASN A 402 -28.09 -26.39 29.71
C ASN A 402 -27.91 -26.74 31.20
N ASN A 403 -27.96 -25.73 32.07
CA ASN A 403 -27.98 -25.91 33.52
C ASN A 403 -29.29 -26.60 33.95
N PRO A 404 -29.25 -27.53 34.93
CA PRO A 404 -30.46 -28.09 35.51
C PRO A 404 -31.13 -27.04 36.40
N VAL A 405 -32.40 -26.76 36.12
CA VAL A 405 -33.31 -26.12 37.07
C VAL A 405 -33.79 -27.23 38.01
N GLU A 406 -33.45 -27.12 39.29
CA GLU A 406 -34.07 -27.91 40.35
C GLU A 406 -35.54 -27.49 40.47
N THR A 407 -36.44 -28.47 40.41
CA THR A 407 -37.83 -28.35 40.86
C THR A 407 -38.05 -29.44 41.91
N ASP A 408 -38.46 -29.02 43.11
CA ASP A 408 -39.16 -29.87 44.08
C ASP A 408 -40.47 -30.45 43.50
#